data_AF-A0A6G4NDY1-F1
#
_entry.id   AF-A0A6G4NDY1-F1
#
_cell.length_a   1.000
_cell.length_b   1.000
_cell.length_c   1.000
_cell.angle_alpha   90.00
_cell.angle_beta   90.00
_cell.angle_gamma   90.00
#
_symmetry.space_group_name_H-M   'P 1'
#
loop_
_entity.id
_entity.type
_entity.pdbx_description
1 polymer ?
#
loop_
_entity_poly.entity_id
_entity_poly.type
_entity_poly.pdbx_seq_one_letter_code
_entity_poly.pdbx_strand_id
1 'polypeptide(L)'
;YRTQGLNFSQIAKLLHRHPSSISREWKRHLKEGSYSPSHAQESYHRAKSHCGRKRMLEIDHKLSNTIKHLFLDYQWSPEEIEGQLRIEYGKTVVSYQTIYRAIYRGHFEDNSLSHGARGVIRKLRHRGKTRHTKGHVENRGKISISHTIHERP
;
A
#
# COMPACT_ATOMS: atom_id res chain seq x y z
N TYR A 1 -25.30 11.97 -30.71
CA TYR A 1 -24.80 13.10 -31.53
C TYR A 1 -24.50 12.76 -32.97
N ARG A 2 -23.65 11.76 -33.28
CA ARG A 2 -23.32 11.50 -34.69
C ARG A 2 -24.47 10.90 -35.50
N THR A 3 -25.31 10.08 -34.84
CA THR A 3 -26.62 9.61 -35.35
C THR A 3 -27.66 10.72 -35.51
N GLN A 4 -27.46 11.87 -34.86
CA GLN A 4 -28.29 13.07 -34.99
C GLN A 4 -27.77 14.02 -36.08
N GLY A 5 -26.83 13.57 -36.94
CA GLY A 5 -26.28 14.34 -38.06
C GLY A 5 -25.16 15.33 -37.71
N LEU A 6 -24.85 15.54 -36.43
CA LEU A 6 -23.85 16.53 -35.99
C LEU A 6 -22.44 16.16 -36.48
N ASN A 7 -21.66 17.15 -36.95
CA ASN A 7 -20.26 16.97 -37.33
C ASN A 7 -19.33 16.95 -36.09
N PHE A 8 -18.08 16.48 -36.26
CA PHE A 8 -17.15 16.37 -35.12
C PHE A 8 -16.84 17.71 -34.44
N SER A 9 -16.81 18.83 -35.17
CA SER A 9 -16.58 20.16 -34.61
C SER A 9 -17.74 20.63 -33.72
N GLN A 10 -18.99 20.37 -34.14
CA GLN A 10 -20.19 20.67 -33.35
C GLN A 10 -20.24 19.83 -32.07
N ILE A 11 -19.95 18.53 -32.18
CA ILE A 11 -19.87 17.62 -31.02
C ILE A 11 -18.80 18.09 -30.03
N ALA A 12 -17.63 18.46 -30.54
CA ALA A 12 -16.52 18.93 -29.73
C ALA A 12 -16.85 20.23 -28.99
N LYS A 13 -17.55 21.17 -29.64
CA LYS A 13 -18.04 22.40 -29.01
C LYS A 13 -19.04 22.11 -27.88
N LEU A 14 -19.97 21.18 -28.08
CA LEU A 14 -20.95 20.76 -27.06
C LEU A 14 -20.30 20.09 -25.85
N LEU A 15 -19.24 19.30 -26.07
CA LEU A 15 -18.54 18.56 -25.01
C LEU A 15 -17.37 19.35 -24.40
N HIS A 16 -17.13 20.59 -24.84
CA HIS A 16 -15.95 21.39 -24.47
C HIS A 16 -14.62 20.65 -24.65
N ARG A 17 -14.47 19.96 -25.78
CA ARG A 17 -13.26 19.22 -26.18
C ARG A 17 -12.75 19.68 -27.54
N HIS A 18 -11.54 19.28 -27.88
CA HIS A 18 -10.97 19.57 -29.20
C HIS A 18 -11.54 18.61 -30.25
N PRO A 19 -11.87 19.06 -31.49
CA PRO A 19 -12.41 18.21 -32.55
C PRO A 19 -11.54 17.00 -32.87
N SER A 20 -10.21 17.15 -32.78
CA SER A 20 -9.29 16.03 -32.99
C SER A 20 -9.38 14.95 -31.90
N SER A 21 -9.73 15.31 -30.66
CA SER A 21 -9.95 14.34 -29.58
C SER A 21 -11.16 13.46 -29.90
N ILE A 22 -12.27 14.06 -30.30
CA ILE A 22 -13.50 13.35 -30.71
C ILE A 22 -13.21 12.45 -31.93
N SER A 23 -12.52 12.97 -32.95
CA SER A 23 -12.18 12.19 -34.14
C SER A 23 -11.27 10.99 -33.82
N ARG A 24 -10.27 11.17 -32.95
CA ARG A 24 -9.35 10.09 -32.54
C ARG A 24 -10.06 9.03 -31.70
N GLU A 25 -10.93 9.43 -30.78
CA GLU A 25 -11.73 8.51 -29.98
C GLU A 25 -12.69 7.70 -30.86
N TRP A 26 -13.40 8.39 -31.76
CA TRP A 26 -14.30 7.77 -32.73
C TRP A 26 -13.55 6.73 -33.58
N LYS A 27 -12.43 7.11 -34.21
CA LYS A 27 -11.62 6.18 -35.02
C LYS A 27 -11.09 4.98 -34.22
N ARG A 28 -10.74 5.17 -32.95
CA ARG A 28 -10.21 4.11 -32.09
C ARG A 28 -11.26 3.08 -31.69
N HIS A 29 -12.50 3.50 -31.51
CA HIS A 29 -13.59 2.66 -30.99
C HIS A 29 -14.71 2.39 -32.01
N LEU A 30 -14.50 2.74 -33.28
CA LEU A 30 -15.37 2.36 -34.39
C LEU A 30 -15.15 0.87 -34.69
N LYS A 31 -16.11 0.03 -34.32
CA LYS A 31 -16.12 -1.40 -34.66
C LYS A 31 -17.36 -1.71 -35.49
N GLU A 32 -17.20 -2.49 -36.55
CA GLU A 32 -18.31 -2.92 -37.42
C GLU A 32 -19.19 -1.76 -37.91
N GLY A 33 -18.58 -0.60 -38.15
CA GLY A 33 -19.28 0.61 -38.62
C GLY A 33 -20.10 1.36 -37.56
N SER A 34 -20.13 0.89 -36.31
CA SER A 34 -20.85 1.55 -35.21
C SER A 34 -19.90 2.00 -34.09
N TYR A 35 -20.23 3.13 -33.47
CA TYR A 35 -19.54 3.63 -32.28
C TYR A 35 -20.46 3.49 -31.07
N SER A 36 -19.96 2.84 -30.03
CA SER A 36 -20.65 2.67 -28.76
C SER A 36 -19.83 3.32 -27.62
N PRO A 37 -20.34 4.40 -26.99
CA PRO A 37 -19.65 5.05 -25.86
C PRO A 37 -19.41 4.10 -24.68
N SER A 38 -20.39 3.23 -24.37
CA SER A 38 -20.26 2.25 -23.28
C SER A 38 -19.13 1.26 -23.56
N HIS A 39 -19.00 0.78 -24.79
CA HIS A 39 -17.91 -0.11 -25.19
C HIS A 39 -16.55 0.60 -25.15
N ALA A 40 -16.48 1.86 -25.60
CA ALA A 40 -15.26 2.67 -25.51
C ALA A 40 -14.80 2.83 -24.06
N GLN A 41 -15.74 3.14 -23.17
CA GLN A 41 -15.47 3.28 -21.73
C GLN A 41 -15.03 1.96 -21.09
N GLU A 42 -15.72 0.85 -21.39
CA GLU A 42 -15.38 -0.48 -20.90
C GLU A 42 -13.99 -0.92 -21.39
N SER A 43 -13.69 -0.68 -22.68
CA SER A 43 -12.37 -0.95 -23.26
C SER A 43 -11.27 -0.15 -22.56
N TYR A 44 -11.52 1.12 -22.27
CA TYR A 44 -10.58 1.94 -21.49
C TYR A 44 -10.38 1.38 -20.07
N HIS A 45 -11.46 1.04 -19.36
CA HIS A 45 -11.36 0.46 -18.02
C HIS A 45 -10.61 -0.87 -18.01
N ARG A 46 -10.85 -1.73 -19.01
CA ARG A 46 -10.13 -3.00 -19.20
C ARG A 46 -8.66 -2.75 -19.51
N ALA A 47 -8.31 -1.79 -20.37
CA ALA A 47 -6.90 -1.46 -20.61
C ALA A 47 -6.23 -0.91 -19.35
N LYS A 48 -6.90 0.01 -18.65
CA LYS A 48 -6.43 0.64 -17.41
C LYS A 48 -6.25 -0.38 -16.28
N SER A 49 -7.10 -1.41 -16.20
CA SER A 49 -6.97 -2.46 -15.20
C SER A 49 -5.73 -3.33 -15.42
N HIS A 50 -5.13 -3.36 -16.62
CA HIS A 50 -3.84 -4.00 -16.86
C HIS A 50 -2.65 -3.08 -16.62
N CYS A 51 -2.85 -1.76 -16.61
CA CYS A 51 -1.80 -0.79 -16.34
C CYS A 51 -1.30 -0.84 -14.88
N GLY A 52 -0.05 -0.38 -14.70
CA GLY A 52 0.58 -0.22 -13.39
C GLY A 52 1.09 -1.53 -12.79
N ARG A 53 2.11 -1.42 -11.92
CA ARG A 53 2.68 -2.57 -11.21
C ARG A 53 1.64 -3.16 -10.25
N LYS A 54 1.30 -4.44 -10.44
CA LYS A 54 0.41 -5.14 -9.53
C LYS A 54 1.10 -5.45 -8.21
N ARG A 55 0.31 -5.44 -7.13
CA ARG A 55 0.80 -5.68 -5.77
C ARG A 55 0.90 -7.18 -5.57
N MET A 56 2.12 -7.68 -5.60
CA MET A 56 2.40 -9.13 -5.59
C MET A 56 1.75 -9.84 -4.40
N LEU A 57 1.79 -9.23 -3.21
CA LEU A 57 1.21 -9.81 -1.98
C LEU A 57 -0.32 -9.75 -1.91
N GLU A 58 -0.96 -9.00 -2.81
CA GLU A 58 -2.42 -9.02 -2.97
C GLU A 58 -2.88 -10.08 -3.99
N ILE A 59 -1.97 -10.53 -4.84
CA ILE A 59 -2.24 -11.57 -5.85
C ILE A 59 -1.86 -12.95 -5.28
N ASP A 60 -0.67 -13.07 -4.71
CA ASP A 60 -0.16 -14.31 -4.13
C ASP A 60 -0.50 -14.38 -2.64
N HIS A 61 -1.68 -14.91 -2.35
CA HIS A 61 -2.17 -15.08 -0.98
C HIS A 61 -1.34 -16.09 -0.18
N LYS A 62 -0.76 -17.10 -0.83
CA LYS A 62 0.07 -18.10 -0.14
C LYS A 62 1.33 -17.44 0.38
N LEU A 63 2.05 -16.73 -0.48
CA LEU A 63 3.24 -15.98 -0.10
C LEU A 63 2.91 -14.90 0.95
N SER A 64 1.80 -14.19 0.78
CA SER A 64 1.33 -13.20 1.75
C SER A 64 1.12 -13.79 3.14
N ASN A 65 0.46 -14.96 3.23
CA ASN A 65 0.20 -15.62 4.51
C ASN A 65 1.50 -16.13 5.16
N THR A 66 2.44 -16.67 4.37
CA THR A 66 3.76 -17.06 4.88
C THR A 66 4.49 -15.84 5.48
N ILE A 67 4.54 -14.72 4.75
CA ILE A 67 5.18 -13.49 5.24
C ILE A 67 4.47 -12.97 6.49
N LYS A 68 3.14 -12.99 6.52
CA LYS A 68 2.34 -12.59 7.68
C LYS A 68 2.68 -13.41 8.91
N HIS A 69 2.74 -14.74 8.78
CA HIS A 69 3.10 -15.66 9.86
C HIS A 69 4.54 -15.42 10.36
N LEU A 70 5.51 -15.31 9.45
CA LEU A 70 6.90 -14.99 9.81
C LEU A 70 7.04 -13.63 10.53
N PHE A 71 6.26 -12.64 10.11
CA PHE A 71 6.30 -11.30 10.68
C PHE A 71 5.59 -11.20 12.03
N LEU A 72 4.37 -11.74 12.15
CA LEU A 72 3.55 -11.56 13.35
C LEU A 72 3.92 -12.54 14.46
N ASP A 73 4.07 -13.82 14.12
CA ASP A 73 4.24 -14.90 15.09
C ASP A 73 5.71 -15.07 15.47
N TYR A 74 6.61 -15.07 14.47
CA TYR A 74 8.05 -15.22 14.71
C TYR A 74 8.79 -13.88 14.88
N GLN A 75 8.13 -12.73 14.68
CA GLN A 75 8.73 -11.40 14.84
C GLN A 75 9.98 -11.17 13.98
N TRP A 76 10.06 -11.81 12.80
CA TRP A 76 11.18 -11.60 11.89
C TRP A 76 11.09 -10.23 11.21
N SER A 77 12.24 -9.59 11.04
CA SER A 77 12.34 -8.34 10.27
C SER A 77 12.12 -8.60 8.77
N PRO A 78 11.64 -7.59 8.01
CA PRO A 78 11.48 -7.72 6.55
C PRO A 78 12.74 -8.21 5.82
N GLU A 79 13.93 -7.82 6.29
CA GLU A 79 15.22 -8.25 5.77
C GLU A 79 15.53 -9.71 6.09
N GLU A 80 15.21 -10.17 7.31
CA GLU A 80 15.33 -11.59 7.69
C GLU A 80 14.37 -12.46 6.86
N ILE A 81 13.13 -12.00 6.66
CA ILE A 81 12.13 -12.71 5.85
C ILE A 81 12.60 -12.84 4.39
N GLU A 82 13.06 -11.76 3.77
CA GLU A 82 13.63 -11.81 2.42
C GLU A 82 14.82 -12.77 2.37
N GLY A 83 15.73 -12.69 3.33
CA GLY A 83 16.92 -13.54 3.41
C GLY A 83 16.55 -15.02 3.49
N GLN A 84 15.64 -15.38 4.38
CA GLN A 84 15.19 -16.76 4.53
C GLN A 84 14.50 -17.29 3.28
N LEU A 85 13.56 -16.50 2.72
CA LEU A 85 12.85 -16.89 1.50
C LEU A 85 13.81 -17.06 0.32
N ARG A 86 14.88 -16.24 0.24
CA ARG A 86 15.90 -16.40 -0.80
C ARG A 86 16.67 -17.72 -0.66
N ILE A 87 16.97 -18.15 0.56
CA ILE A 87 17.64 -19.42 0.83
C ILE A 87 16.71 -20.60 0.49
N GLU A 88 15.47 -20.56 0.99
CA GLU A 88 14.49 -21.64 0.80
C GLU A 88 14.13 -21.88 -0.68
N TYR A 89 13.89 -20.80 -1.43
CA TYR A 89 13.48 -20.89 -2.84
C TYR A 89 14.65 -20.84 -3.83
N GLY A 90 15.88 -20.66 -3.34
CA GLY A 90 17.08 -20.49 -4.18
C GLY A 90 17.08 -19.23 -5.06
N LYS A 91 16.11 -18.32 -4.88
CA LYS A 91 15.97 -17.08 -5.66
C LYS A 91 15.22 -16.02 -4.86
N THR A 92 15.38 -14.75 -5.24
CA THR A 92 14.63 -13.66 -4.62
C THR A 92 13.15 -13.72 -5.03
N VAL A 93 12.29 -14.12 -4.09
CA VAL A 93 10.83 -14.19 -4.30
C VAL A 93 10.16 -12.84 -4.03
N VAL A 94 10.58 -12.15 -2.96
CA VAL A 94 10.05 -10.86 -2.52
C VAL A 94 11.20 -10.02 -1.97
N SER A 95 11.18 -8.71 -2.21
CA SER A 95 12.15 -7.80 -1.59
C SER A 95 11.67 -7.28 -0.25
N TYR A 96 12.58 -7.01 0.68
CA TYR A 96 12.26 -6.38 1.97
C TYR A 96 11.46 -5.08 1.79
N GLN A 97 11.77 -4.29 0.75
CA GLN A 97 11.05 -3.05 0.43
C GLN A 97 9.57 -3.29 0.09
N THR A 98 9.25 -4.43 -0.55
CA THR A 98 7.87 -4.82 -0.84
C THR A 98 7.13 -5.18 0.45
N ILE A 99 7.79 -5.89 1.35
CA ILE A 99 7.24 -6.25 2.67
C ILE A 99 6.98 -4.98 3.49
N TYR A 100 7.94 -4.06 3.58
CA TYR A 100 7.73 -2.76 4.25
C TYR A 100 6.54 -2.00 3.67
N ARG A 101 6.44 -1.89 2.34
CA ARG A 101 5.29 -1.22 1.70
C ARG A 101 3.95 -1.86 2.05
N ALA A 102 3.91 -3.20 2.19
CA ALA A 102 2.71 -3.91 2.61
C ALA A 102 2.35 -3.64 4.08
N ILE A 103 3.34 -3.66 4.97
CA ILE A 103 3.17 -3.33 6.39
C ILE A 103 2.61 -1.91 6.56
N TYR A 104 3.22 -0.91 5.93
CA TYR A 104 2.78 0.49 6.04
C TYR A 104 1.40 0.76 5.41
N ARG A 105 0.93 -0.12 4.51
CA ARG A 105 -0.42 -0.06 3.94
C ARG A 105 -1.47 -0.77 4.79
N GLY A 106 -1.06 -1.43 5.87
CA GLY A 106 -1.95 -2.23 6.70
C GLY A 106 -2.37 -3.57 6.08
N HIS A 107 -1.59 -4.10 5.12
CA HIS A 107 -1.94 -5.35 4.41
C HIS A 107 -2.06 -6.58 5.33
N PHE A 108 -1.39 -6.56 6.48
CA PHE A 108 -1.39 -7.66 7.45
C PHE A 108 -2.29 -7.40 8.67
N GLU A 109 -3.05 -6.30 8.70
CA GLU A 109 -3.97 -6.01 9.79
C GLU A 109 -5.20 -6.92 9.70
N ASP A 110 -5.58 -7.56 10.80
CA ASP A 110 -6.79 -8.40 10.87
C ASP A 110 -8.08 -7.58 11.00
N ASN A 111 -7.97 -6.38 11.58
CA ASN A 111 -9.12 -5.51 11.86
C ASN A 111 -8.84 -4.08 11.41
N SER A 112 -9.91 -3.33 11.13
CA SER A 112 -9.80 -1.89 10.91
C SER A 112 -9.26 -1.21 12.18
N LEU A 113 -8.08 -0.62 12.03
CA LEU A 113 -7.47 0.14 13.12
C LEU A 113 -8.31 1.39 13.42
N SER A 114 -8.53 1.66 14.71
CA SER A 114 -9.07 2.95 15.13
C SER A 114 -8.11 4.09 14.80
N HIS A 115 -8.64 5.32 14.71
CA HIS A 115 -7.84 6.49 14.35
C HIS A 115 -6.63 6.66 15.29
N GLY A 116 -5.42 6.69 14.72
CA GLY A 116 -4.17 6.81 15.47
C GLY A 116 -3.57 5.49 15.99
N ALA A 117 -4.26 4.36 15.85
CA ALA A 117 -3.66 3.06 16.11
C ALA A 117 -2.65 2.72 15.00
N ARG A 118 -1.45 2.28 15.39
CA ARG A 118 -0.36 1.92 14.46
C ARG A 118 -0.36 0.43 14.06
N GLY A 119 -1.23 -0.37 14.67
CA GLY A 119 -1.39 -1.80 14.39
C GLY A 119 -0.09 -2.60 14.38
N VAL A 120 0.05 -3.48 13.39
CA VAL A 120 1.19 -4.40 13.22
C VAL A 120 2.50 -3.66 12.97
N ILE A 121 2.48 -2.39 12.57
CA ILE A 121 3.70 -1.57 12.42
C ILE A 121 4.48 -1.53 13.74
N ARG A 122 3.81 -1.62 14.89
CA ARG A 122 4.47 -1.68 16.21
C ARG A 122 5.30 -2.94 16.45
N LYS A 123 5.09 -3.99 15.64
CA LYS A 123 5.85 -5.25 15.66
C LYS A 123 7.15 -5.16 14.86
N LEU A 124 7.38 -4.08 14.10
CA LEU A 124 8.68 -3.86 13.49
C LEU A 124 9.74 -3.63 14.57
N ARG A 125 10.91 -4.25 14.39
CA ARG A 125 12.07 -4.00 15.23
C ARG A 125 12.45 -2.53 15.15
N HIS A 126 12.41 -1.83 16.28
CA HIS A 126 12.89 -0.46 16.40
C HIS A 126 14.33 -0.47 16.93
N ARG A 127 15.28 0.10 16.17
CA ARG A 127 16.61 0.42 16.69
C ARG A 127 16.54 1.73 17.48
N GLY A 128 17.06 1.72 18.72
CA GLY A 128 17.14 2.91 19.57
C GLY A 128 16.75 2.62 21.02
N LYS A 129 16.65 3.69 21.82
CA LYS A 129 16.23 3.60 23.23
C LYS A 129 14.81 3.03 23.31
N THR A 130 14.62 2.05 24.19
CA THR A 130 13.30 1.55 24.54
C THR A 130 12.43 2.71 25.02
N ARG A 131 11.18 2.75 24.56
CA ARG A 131 10.25 3.78 25.04
C ARG A 131 9.96 3.53 26.50
N HIS A 132 10.10 4.56 27.31
CA HIS A 132 9.70 4.55 28.70
C HIS A 132 8.18 4.71 28.80
N THR A 133 7.54 3.88 29.62
CA THR A 133 6.10 4.00 29.91
C THR A 133 5.84 5.31 30.65
N LYS A 134 4.63 5.87 30.51
CA LYS A 134 4.21 7.03 31.29
C LYS A 134 4.37 6.72 32.80
N GLY A 135 5.16 7.53 33.51
CA GLY A 135 5.50 7.31 34.93
C GLY A 135 6.80 6.54 35.17
N HIS A 136 7.54 6.17 34.12
CA HIS A 136 8.87 5.57 34.30
C HIS A 136 9.82 6.58 34.95
N VAL A 137 10.39 6.21 36.09
CA VAL A 137 11.43 6.98 36.78
C VAL A 137 12.78 6.33 36.48
N GLU A 138 13.67 7.10 35.84
CA GLU A 138 15.03 6.64 35.56
C GLU A 138 15.90 6.75 36.83
N ASN A 139 16.25 5.58 37.38
CA ASN A 139 17.06 5.44 38.60
C ASN A 139 18.54 5.12 38.33
N ARG A 140 18.94 4.93 37.07
CA ARG A 140 20.34 4.67 36.71
C ARG A 140 21.19 5.90 37.03
N GLY A 141 22.28 5.71 37.79
CA GLY A 141 23.19 6.78 38.21
C GLY A 141 22.66 7.65 39.35
N LYS A 142 21.51 7.32 39.96
CA LYS A 142 20.97 8.02 41.12
C LYS A 142 21.11 7.15 42.37
N ILE A 143 21.67 7.71 43.43
CA ILE A 143 21.71 7.06 44.75
C ILE A 143 20.35 7.26 45.40
N SER A 144 19.69 6.18 45.78
CA SER A 144 18.44 6.24 46.56
C SER A 144 18.79 6.69 47.97
N ILE A 145 18.51 7.95 48.30
CA ILE A 145 18.74 8.49 49.64
C ILE A 145 17.55 8.06 50.51
N SER A 146 17.79 7.17 51.47
CA SER A 146 16.74 6.61 52.34
C SER A 146 16.27 7.57 53.44
N HIS A 147 17.04 8.61 53.75
CA HIS A 147 16.76 9.55 54.85
C HIS A 147 16.87 11.00 54.40
N THR A 148 15.92 11.84 54.80
CA THR A 148 15.97 13.27 54.49
C THR A 148 17.06 13.96 55.32
N ILE A 149 17.54 15.15 54.90
CA ILE A 149 18.62 15.87 55.61
C ILE A 149 18.27 16.11 57.08
N HIS A 150 16.98 16.27 57.39
CA HIS A 150 16.45 16.51 58.74
C HIS A 150 16.37 15.26 59.62
N GLU A 151 16.50 14.07 59.05
CA GLU A 151 16.46 12.78 59.77
C GLU A 151 17.87 12.28 60.12
N ARG A 152 18.91 13.04 59.77
CA ARG A 152 20.31 12.71 60.06
C ARG A 152 20.70 13.35 61.40
N PRO A 153 21.34 12.62 62.32
CA PRO A 153 21.71 13.13 63.65
C PRO A 153 22.74 14.25 63.62
#